data_AF-A0A931QJA1-F1
#
_entry.id   AF-A0A931QJA1-F1
#
_cell.length_a   1.000
_cell.length_b   1.000
_cell.length_c   1.000
_cell.angle_alpha   90.00
_cell.angle_beta   90.00
_cell.angle_gamma   90.00
#
_symmetry.space_group_name_H-M   'P 1'
#
loop_
_entity.id
_entity.type
_entity.pdbx_description
1 polymer ?
#
loop_
_entity_poly.entity_id
_entity_poly.type
_entity_poly.pdbx_seq_one_letter_code
_entity_poly.pdbx_strand_id
1 'polypeptide(L)'
;MTTLRHIFDVNAARIVPTRESRKNVRFSALSPAERENLLSSYHPDYKAGAYREIRAGANKGGRTVSELADLLESDSPLDPGMSLVPDHTTDLLVIGGGGAGCTAALIAHRLGIRAMIATKLRLGDSNTVMAEGGVQAAVGEDDSPVEHFKDAVRGGHHKNDRNLLRVLVEDGPEAMLWLCEQGVLFDREPDGRLRVKPGG
;
A
#
# COMPACT_ATOMS: atom_id res chain seq x y z
N MET A 1 9.08 17.32 -23.57
CA MET A 1 9.89 16.10 -23.74
C MET A 1 11.40 16.32 -23.53
N THR A 2 11.84 17.55 -23.22
CA THR A 2 13.25 17.98 -23.19
C THR A 2 13.87 17.93 -21.77
N THR A 3 13.07 17.97 -20.71
CA THR A 3 13.53 18.09 -19.32
C THR A 3 14.00 16.78 -18.70
N LEU A 4 13.28 15.66 -18.95
CA LEU A 4 13.64 14.36 -18.38
C LEU A 4 14.90 13.75 -19.02
N ARG A 5 15.09 13.91 -20.34
CA ARG A 5 16.33 13.50 -21.02
C ARG A 5 17.52 14.28 -20.46
N HIS A 6 17.38 15.59 -20.30
CA HIS A 6 18.44 16.41 -19.74
C HIS A 6 18.80 16.01 -18.30
N ILE A 7 17.81 15.71 -17.45
CA ILE A 7 18.05 15.21 -16.08
C ILE A 7 18.74 13.84 -16.11
N PHE A 8 18.31 12.94 -17.01
CA PHE A 8 18.95 11.64 -17.18
C PHE A 8 20.39 11.78 -17.64
N ASP A 9 20.67 12.63 -18.62
CA ASP A 9 22.01 12.81 -19.20
C ASP A 9 22.97 13.46 -18.19
N VAL A 10 22.50 14.47 -17.44
CA VAL A 10 23.30 15.13 -16.37
C VAL A 10 23.61 14.15 -15.24
N ASN A 11 22.62 13.36 -14.82
CA ASN A 11 22.84 12.36 -13.77
C ASN A 11 23.71 11.21 -14.28
N ALA A 12 23.50 10.71 -15.50
CA ALA A 12 24.30 9.64 -16.09
C ALA A 12 25.77 10.06 -16.22
N ALA A 13 26.05 11.27 -16.71
CA ALA A 13 27.41 11.80 -16.81
C ALA A 13 28.11 11.91 -15.44
N ARG A 14 27.36 12.12 -14.35
CA ARG A 14 27.90 12.18 -12.98
C ARG A 14 28.02 10.80 -12.29
N ILE A 15 27.06 9.91 -12.55
CA ILE A 15 26.86 8.65 -11.83
C ILE A 15 27.60 7.50 -12.52
N VAL A 16 27.60 7.43 -13.85
CA VAL A 16 28.20 6.32 -14.60
C VAL A 16 29.73 6.23 -14.38
N PRO A 17 30.50 7.34 -14.44
CA PRO A 17 31.95 7.27 -14.21
C PRO A 17 32.33 6.86 -12.78
N THR A 18 31.46 7.15 -11.80
CA THR A 18 31.67 6.80 -10.38
C THR A 18 31.11 5.44 -10.01
N ARG A 19 30.62 4.64 -10.97
CA ARG A 19 29.98 3.35 -10.69
C ARG A 19 30.98 2.30 -10.19
N GLU A 20 32.11 2.14 -10.85
CA GLU A 20 33.13 1.15 -10.44
C GLU A 20 33.75 1.50 -9.08
N SER A 21 33.99 2.79 -8.80
CA SER A 21 34.51 3.21 -7.50
C SER A 21 33.49 2.99 -6.38
N ARG A 22 32.20 3.26 -6.60
CA ARG A 22 31.14 3.08 -5.58
C ARG A 22 30.79 1.62 -5.29
N LYS A 23 31.01 0.68 -6.22
CA LYS A 23 30.77 -0.76 -5.99
C LYS A 23 31.51 -1.29 -4.76
N ASN A 24 32.69 -0.74 -4.47
CA ASN A 24 33.54 -1.19 -3.37
C ASN A 24 33.49 -0.27 -2.14
N VAL A 25 32.70 0.81 -2.18
CA VAL A 25 32.52 1.70 -1.02
C VAL A 25 31.50 1.06 -0.08
N ARG A 26 31.95 0.70 1.11
CA ARG A 26 31.06 0.33 2.22
C ARG A 26 30.79 1.58 3.04
N PHE A 27 29.54 2.01 3.08
CA PHE A 27 29.08 3.02 4.03
C PHE A 27 28.93 2.33 5.39
N SER A 28 29.61 2.85 6.41
CA SER A 28 29.38 2.45 7.79
C SER A 28 27.97 2.84 8.20
N ALA A 29 27.31 2.00 9.00
CA ALA A 29 26.03 2.37 9.60
C ALA A 29 26.23 3.63 10.46
N LEU A 30 25.35 4.62 10.29
CA LEU A 30 25.34 5.80 11.16
C LEU A 30 25.09 5.37 12.60
N SER A 31 25.84 5.95 13.52
CA SER A 31 25.53 5.87 14.94
C SER A 31 24.13 6.47 15.21
N PRO A 32 23.48 6.12 16.33
CA PRO A 32 22.19 6.69 16.68
C PRO A 32 22.20 8.23 16.71
N ALA A 33 23.27 8.84 17.20
CA ALA A 33 23.41 10.30 17.26
C ALA A 33 23.56 10.94 15.88
N GLU A 34 24.35 10.35 14.99
CA GLU A 34 24.49 10.85 13.61
C GLU A 34 23.18 10.70 12.84
N ARG A 35 22.45 9.60 13.06
CA ARG A 35 21.13 9.39 12.47
C ARG A 35 20.14 10.45 12.93
N GLU A 36 20.07 10.72 14.24
CA GLU A 36 19.19 11.75 14.79
C GLU A 36 19.53 13.14 14.25
N ASN A 37 20.81 13.49 14.18
CA ASN A 37 21.26 14.75 13.61
C ASN A 37 20.87 14.87 12.12
N LEU A 38 21.07 13.81 11.34
CA LEU A 38 20.68 13.79 9.93
C LEU A 38 19.16 13.96 9.76
N LEU A 39 18.36 13.24 10.56
CA LEU A 39 16.91 13.29 10.49
C LEU A 39 16.38 14.67 10.90
N SER A 40 16.78 15.17 12.07
CA SER A 40 16.40 16.52 12.53
C SER A 40 16.83 17.64 11.57
N SER A 41 17.97 17.50 10.90
CA SER A 41 18.47 18.51 9.96
C SER A 41 17.75 18.51 8.61
N TYR A 42 17.36 17.35 8.10
CA TYR A 42 16.95 17.22 6.69
C TYR A 42 15.59 16.56 6.48
N HIS A 43 15.12 15.72 7.41
CA HIS A 43 13.86 15.01 7.25
C HIS A 43 12.69 15.91 7.64
N PRO A 44 11.68 16.12 6.76
CA PRO A 44 10.56 17.01 7.05
C PRO A 44 9.82 16.64 8.34
N ASP A 45 9.59 15.35 8.57
CA ASP A 45 8.88 14.84 9.75
C ASP A 45 9.60 15.09 11.08
N TYR A 46 10.91 15.32 11.08
CA TYR A 46 11.69 15.51 12.31
C TYR A 46 11.90 16.99 12.65
N LYS A 47 11.33 17.90 11.86
CA LYS A 47 11.36 19.33 12.15
C LYS A 47 10.49 19.65 13.36
N ALA A 48 10.92 20.64 14.16
CA ALA A 48 10.10 21.17 15.24
C ALA A 48 8.76 21.68 14.67
N GLY A 49 7.65 21.19 15.22
CA GLY A 49 6.29 21.55 14.76
C GLY A 49 5.81 20.79 13.52
N ALA A 50 6.55 19.80 13.01
CA ALA A 50 6.10 18.97 11.89
C ALA A 50 4.80 18.21 12.17
N TYR A 51 4.52 17.93 13.46
CA TYR A 51 3.32 17.25 13.90
C TYR A 51 2.52 18.09 14.89
N ARG A 52 1.20 18.09 14.74
CA ARG A 52 0.24 18.70 15.68
C ARG A 52 -0.94 17.77 15.95
N GLU A 53 -1.69 18.10 16.99
CA GLU A 53 -2.95 17.44 17.31
C GLU A 53 -4.06 17.92 16.38
N ILE A 54 -4.92 17.00 15.96
CA ILE A 54 -6.14 17.28 15.20
C ILE A 54 -7.19 17.83 16.17
N ARG A 55 -7.75 18.99 15.87
CA ARG A 55 -8.63 19.77 16.74
C ARG A 55 -10.12 19.43 16.57
N ALA A 56 -10.50 18.87 15.42
CA ALA A 56 -11.90 18.60 15.06
C ALA A 56 -12.07 17.28 14.27
N GLY A 57 -13.31 16.79 14.18
CA GLY A 57 -13.66 15.56 13.45
C GLY A 57 -13.46 14.27 14.26
N ALA A 58 -13.69 13.12 13.60
CA ALA A 58 -13.65 11.80 14.24
C ALA A 58 -12.26 11.42 14.80
N ASN A 59 -11.20 12.01 14.25
CA ASN A 59 -9.82 11.78 14.67
C ASN A 59 -9.28 12.85 15.64
N LYS A 60 -10.16 13.66 16.25
CA LYS A 60 -9.77 14.67 17.25
C LYS A 60 -8.93 14.04 18.37
N GLY A 61 -7.84 14.68 18.75
CA GLY A 61 -6.86 14.13 19.71
C GLY A 61 -5.76 13.29 19.06
N GLY A 62 -5.96 12.84 17.83
CA GLY A 62 -4.94 12.18 17.03
C GLY A 62 -3.82 13.14 16.64
N ARG A 63 -2.60 12.61 16.51
CA ARG A 63 -1.42 13.38 16.12
C ARG A 63 -1.05 13.06 14.67
N THR A 64 -0.86 14.08 13.84
CA THR A 64 -0.52 13.92 12.41
C THR A 64 0.38 15.06 11.94
N VAL A 65 0.90 14.95 10.72
CA VAL A 65 1.68 16.03 10.10
C VAL A 65 0.84 17.29 9.96
N SER A 66 1.43 18.44 10.25
CA SER A 66 0.71 19.72 10.38
C SER A 66 -0.07 20.08 9.12
N GLU A 67 0.48 19.82 7.94
CA GLU A 67 -0.16 20.08 6.64
C GLU A 67 -1.39 19.20 6.41
N LEU A 68 -1.37 17.94 6.88
CA LEU A 68 -2.54 17.07 6.81
C LEU A 68 -3.61 17.50 7.80
N ALA A 69 -3.22 17.92 9.02
CA ALA A 69 -4.16 18.48 9.98
C ALA A 69 -4.82 19.75 9.43
N ASP A 70 -4.08 20.63 8.76
CA ASP A 70 -4.63 21.82 8.10
C ASP A 70 -5.66 21.45 7.02
N LEU A 71 -5.38 20.43 6.21
CA LEU A 71 -6.31 19.96 5.19
C LEU A 71 -7.57 19.31 5.78
N LEU A 72 -7.45 18.57 6.89
CA LEU A 72 -8.58 17.93 7.55
C LEU A 72 -9.47 18.95 8.30
N GLU A 73 -8.88 20.05 8.75
CA GLU A 73 -9.55 21.12 9.49
C GLU A 73 -9.98 22.30 8.60
N SER A 74 -9.64 22.29 7.32
CA SER A 74 -10.02 23.36 6.40
C SER A 74 -11.52 23.37 6.15
N ASP A 75 -12.06 24.56 5.89
CA ASP A 75 -13.44 24.70 5.44
C ASP A 75 -13.68 23.87 4.17
N SER A 76 -14.85 23.24 4.10
CA SER A 76 -15.24 22.45 2.93
C SER A 76 -15.29 23.35 1.69
N PRO A 77 -14.70 22.96 0.55
CA PRO A 77 -14.82 23.73 -0.69
C PRO A 77 -16.22 23.60 -1.32
N LEU A 78 -17.11 22.80 -0.73
CA LEU A 78 -18.48 22.59 -1.22
C LEU A 78 -19.38 23.76 -0.84
N ASP A 79 -20.32 24.09 -1.73
CA ASP A 79 -21.34 25.10 -1.46
C ASP A 79 -22.21 24.67 -0.24
N PRO A 80 -22.30 25.48 0.83
CA PRO A 80 -23.17 25.19 1.96
C PRO A 80 -24.64 25.05 1.59
N GLY A 81 -25.08 25.62 0.46
CA GLY A 81 -26.43 25.49 -0.08
C GLY A 81 -26.64 24.29 -1.00
N MET A 82 -25.65 23.42 -1.20
CA MET A 82 -25.79 22.28 -2.11
C MET A 82 -26.94 21.35 -1.69
N SER A 83 -27.67 20.84 -2.68
CA SER A 83 -28.72 19.85 -2.43
C SER A 83 -28.12 18.60 -1.78
N LEU A 84 -28.70 18.18 -0.65
CA LEU A 84 -28.36 16.92 0.01
C LEU A 84 -29.20 15.74 -0.50
N VAL A 85 -30.03 15.96 -1.53
CA VAL A 85 -30.75 14.89 -2.22
C VAL A 85 -29.74 14.14 -3.10
N PRO A 86 -29.53 12.83 -2.89
CA PRO A 86 -28.53 12.08 -3.63
C PRO A 86 -28.98 11.83 -5.07
N ASP A 87 -28.11 12.11 -6.04
CA ASP A 87 -28.33 11.78 -7.46
C ASP A 87 -28.33 10.27 -7.73
N HIS A 88 -27.65 9.52 -6.85
CA HIS A 88 -27.49 8.07 -6.97
C HIS A 88 -27.74 7.37 -5.63
N THR A 89 -28.38 6.20 -5.71
CA THR A 89 -28.57 5.31 -4.55
C THR A 89 -27.98 3.94 -4.86
N THR A 90 -27.39 3.32 -3.84
CA THR A 90 -26.74 2.02 -3.92
C THR A 90 -26.93 1.31 -2.59
N ASP A 91 -26.84 -0.02 -2.59
CA ASP A 91 -26.96 -0.80 -1.36
C ASP A 91 -25.59 -0.87 -0.65
N LEU A 92 -24.50 -0.81 -1.43
CA LEU A 92 -23.11 -0.72 -0.96
C LEU A 92 -22.35 0.36 -1.74
N LEU A 93 -21.69 1.27 -1.02
CA LEU A 93 -20.72 2.23 -1.59
C LEU A 93 -19.30 1.81 -1.20
N VAL A 94 -18.48 1.49 -2.19
CA VAL A 94 -17.06 1.16 -2.04
C VAL A 94 -16.24 2.39 -2.40
N ILE A 95 -15.43 2.89 -1.46
CA ILE A 95 -14.55 4.05 -1.68
C ILE A 95 -13.14 3.53 -1.99
N GLY A 96 -12.76 3.57 -3.27
CA GLY A 96 -11.48 3.11 -3.79
C GLY A 96 -11.61 1.96 -4.78
N GLY A 97 -11.02 2.12 -5.98
CA GLY A 97 -11.03 1.12 -7.07
C GLY A 97 -9.73 0.34 -7.18
N GLY A 98 -9.06 0.08 -6.06
CA GLY A 98 -7.90 -0.83 -5.98
C GLY A 98 -8.32 -2.30 -5.83
N GLY A 99 -7.35 -3.21 -5.67
CA GLY A 99 -7.61 -4.65 -5.58
C GLY A 99 -8.68 -5.02 -4.55
N ALA A 100 -8.57 -4.50 -3.32
CA ALA A 100 -9.53 -4.76 -2.25
C ALA A 100 -10.95 -4.26 -2.58
N GLY A 101 -11.08 -3.04 -3.11
CA GLY A 101 -12.38 -2.44 -3.44
C GLY A 101 -13.07 -3.14 -4.61
N CYS A 102 -12.31 -3.50 -5.64
CA CYS A 102 -12.81 -4.29 -6.76
C CYS A 102 -13.26 -5.69 -6.32
N THR A 103 -12.47 -6.37 -5.49
CA THR A 103 -12.84 -7.67 -4.92
C THR A 103 -14.13 -7.57 -4.10
N ALA A 104 -14.23 -6.58 -3.21
CA ALA A 104 -15.45 -6.36 -2.42
C ALA A 104 -16.68 -6.11 -3.29
N ALA A 105 -16.56 -5.29 -4.34
CA ALA A 105 -17.65 -5.02 -5.26
C ALA A 105 -18.06 -6.27 -6.07
N LEU A 106 -17.09 -7.08 -6.52
CA LEU A 106 -17.36 -8.34 -7.23
C LEU A 106 -18.10 -9.35 -6.34
N ILE A 107 -17.67 -9.50 -5.09
CA ILE A 107 -18.33 -10.39 -4.12
C ILE A 107 -19.74 -9.87 -3.83
N ALA A 108 -19.91 -8.58 -3.57
CA ALA A 108 -21.23 -7.98 -3.35
C ALA A 108 -22.18 -8.22 -4.53
N HIS A 109 -21.69 -8.03 -5.76
CA HIS A 109 -22.47 -8.29 -6.96
C HIS A 109 -22.93 -9.75 -7.07
N ARG A 110 -22.07 -10.73 -6.74
CA ARG A 110 -22.43 -12.15 -6.71
C ARG A 110 -23.52 -12.48 -5.68
N LEU A 111 -23.58 -11.71 -4.60
CA LEU A 111 -24.61 -11.82 -3.57
C LEU A 111 -25.90 -11.06 -3.92
N GLY A 112 -26.00 -10.48 -5.13
CA GLY A 112 -27.15 -9.71 -5.58
C GLY A 112 -27.23 -8.30 -5.00
N ILE A 113 -26.16 -7.81 -4.35
CA ILE A 113 -26.09 -6.48 -3.76
C ILE A 113 -25.68 -5.49 -4.84
N ARG A 114 -26.44 -4.39 -5.01
CA ARG A 114 -26.03 -3.31 -5.92
C ARG A 114 -24.89 -2.54 -5.25
N ALA A 115 -23.70 -2.69 -5.80
CA ALA A 115 -22.50 -2.00 -5.36
C ALA A 115 -22.12 -0.87 -6.32
N MET A 116 -21.69 0.27 -5.77
CA MET A 116 -21.12 1.39 -6.50
C MET A 116 -19.67 1.61 -6.03
N ILE A 117 -18.73 1.74 -6.96
CA ILE A 117 -17.34 2.10 -6.65
C ILE A 117 -17.16 3.59 -6.93
N ALA A 118 -16.77 4.35 -5.91
CA ALA A 118 -16.28 5.72 -6.06
C ALA A 118 -14.75 5.70 -5.95
N THR A 119 -14.05 6.12 -7.00
CA THR A 119 -12.59 6.19 -7.00
C THR A 119 -12.08 7.49 -7.59
N LYS A 120 -11.03 8.06 -6.96
CA LYS A 120 -10.43 9.34 -7.35
C LYS A 120 -9.75 9.28 -8.72
N LEU A 121 -9.18 8.13 -9.05
CA LEU A 121 -8.46 7.89 -10.31
C LEU A 121 -9.30 7.02 -11.22
N ARG A 122 -8.79 6.72 -12.42
CA ARG A 122 -9.44 5.77 -13.32
C ARG A 122 -9.34 4.36 -12.73
N LEU A 123 -10.34 3.52 -13.01
CA LEU A 123 -10.23 2.10 -12.69
C LEU A 123 -9.02 1.50 -13.41
N GLY A 124 -8.15 0.80 -12.69
CA GLY A 124 -6.87 0.32 -13.23
C GLY A 124 -5.70 1.30 -13.11
N ASP A 125 -5.86 2.44 -12.42
CA ASP A 125 -4.78 3.41 -12.14
C ASP A 125 -4.52 3.55 -10.62
N SER A 126 -4.82 2.51 -9.86
CA SER A 126 -4.52 2.47 -8.42
C SER A 126 -3.10 1.96 -8.18
N ASN A 127 -2.55 2.23 -6.99
CA ASN A 127 -1.23 1.70 -6.60
C ASN A 127 -1.16 0.16 -6.66
N THR A 128 -2.29 -0.57 -6.62
CA THR A 128 -2.32 -2.03 -6.82
C THR A 128 -1.67 -2.45 -8.15
N VAL A 129 -1.77 -1.63 -9.20
CA VAL A 129 -1.18 -1.94 -10.52
C VAL A 129 0.36 -1.87 -10.51
N MET A 130 0.93 -1.19 -9.53
CA MET A 130 2.39 -1.07 -9.36
C MET A 130 2.99 -2.21 -8.52
N ALA A 131 2.19 -3.18 -8.07
CA ALA A 131 2.68 -4.29 -7.27
C ALA A 131 3.44 -5.31 -8.15
N GLU A 132 4.69 -5.64 -7.77
CA GLU A 132 5.56 -6.51 -8.56
C GLU A 132 5.92 -7.84 -7.87
N GLY A 133 6.01 -7.86 -6.53
CA GLY A 133 6.58 -8.99 -5.78
C GLY A 133 5.74 -10.27 -5.76
N GLY A 134 4.45 -10.18 -6.10
CA GLY A 134 3.48 -11.27 -5.99
C GLY A 134 2.58 -11.17 -4.76
N VAL A 135 1.90 -12.26 -4.43
CA VAL A 135 0.99 -12.39 -3.28
C VAL A 135 1.48 -13.54 -2.41
N GLN A 136 1.62 -13.31 -1.10
CA GLN A 136 2.04 -14.34 -0.15
C GLN A 136 0.82 -15.19 0.27
N ALA A 137 0.89 -16.49 0.02
CA ALA A 137 -0.11 -17.46 0.44
C ALA A 137 0.52 -18.85 0.53
N ALA A 138 0.10 -19.65 1.50
CA ALA A 138 0.63 -20.99 1.75
C ALA A 138 0.07 -22.01 0.74
N VAL A 139 0.54 -21.92 -0.52
CA VAL A 139 0.14 -22.79 -1.64
C VAL A 139 1.22 -23.81 -2.04
N GLY A 140 2.39 -23.75 -1.40
CA GLY A 140 3.49 -24.69 -1.60
C GLY A 140 3.23 -26.03 -0.91
N GLU A 141 3.82 -27.11 -1.41
CA GLU A 141 3.70 -28.46 -0.82
C GLU A 141 4.30 -28.54 0.59
N ASP A 142 5.41 -27.84 0.80
CA ASP A 142 6.12 -27.80 2.08
C ASP A 142 5.79 -26.54 2.90
N ASP A 143 4.68 -25.86 2.59
CA ASP A 143 4.24 -24.63 3.26
C ASP A 143 2.96 -24.86 4.07
N SER A 144 2.69 -24.00 5.05
CA SER A 144 1.43 -24.05 5.80
C SER A 144 1.00 -22.67 6.31
N PRO A 145 -0.31 -22.43 6.49
CA PRO A 145 -0.81 -21.22 7.14
C PRO A 145 -0.18 -20.96 8.51
N VAL A 146 0.21 -22.02 9.23
CA VAL A 146 0.85 -21.92 10.55
C VAL A 146 2.27 -21.35 10.46
N GLU A 147 3.08 -21.79 9.51
CA GLU A 147 4.43 -21.22 9.31
C GLU A 147 4.33 -19.77 8.81
N HIS A 148 3.46 -19.51 7.82
CA HIS A 148 3.17 -18.15 7.37
C HIS A 148 2.71 -17.23 8.51
N PHE A 149 1.86 -17.72 9.42
CA PHE A 149 1.45 -16.97 10.61
C PHE A 149 2.64 -16.58 11.49
N LYS A 150 3.54 -17.53 11.77
CA LYS A 150 4.72 -17.29 12.62
C LYS A 150 5.65 -16.26 12.00
N ASP A 151 5.86 -16.34 10.69
CA ASP A 151 6.71 -15.41 9.96
C ASP A 151 6.09 -14.01 9.92
N ALA A 152 4.79 -13.91 9.66
CA ALA A 152 4.08 -12.63 9.68
C ALA A 152 4.01 -11.98 11.08
N VAL A 153 3.88 -12.78 12.14
CA VAL A 153 3.98 -12.29 13.53
C VAL A 153 5.37 -11.73 13.82
N ARG A 154 6.43 -12.43 13.36
CA ARG A 154 7.81 -11.98 13.53
C ARG A 154 8.09 -10.71 12.73
N GLY A 155 7.67 -10.68 11.46
CA GLY A 155 7.80 -9.53 10.56
C GLY A 155 7.02 -8.31 11.03
N GLY A 156 5.86 -8.50 11.65
CA GLY A 156 5.07 -7.43 12.28
C GLY A 156 5.54 -7.04 13.69
N HIS A 157 6.70 -7.54 14.14
CA HIS A 157 7.27 -7.27 15.47
C HIS A 157 6.29 -7.55 16.61
N HIS A 158 5.48 -8.60 16.49
CA HIS A 158 4.45 -9.00 17.45
C HIS A 158 3.35 -7.95 17.71
N LYS A 159 3.18 -6.95 16.82
CA LYS A 159 2.14 -5.91 16.94
C LYS A 159 0.88 -6.23 16.13
N ASN A 160 0.87 -7.33 15.41
CA ASN A 160 -0.28 -7.76 14.61
C ASN A 160 -1.48 -8.09 15.51
N ASP A 161 -2.69 -7.76 15.05
CA ASP A 161 -3.90 -8.40 15.56
C ASP A 161 -3.87 -9.87 15.12
N ARG A 162 -3.80 -10.77 16.10
CA ARG A 162 -3.65 -12.21 15.85
C ARG A 162 -4.88 -12.84 15.20
N ASN A 163 -6.07 -12.30 15.48
CA ASN A 163 -7.30 -12.84 14.89
C ASN A 163 -7.38 -12.47 13.41
N LEU A 164 -7.07 -11.22 13.06
CA LEU A 164 -7.04 -10.77 11.67
C LEU A 164 -5.92 -11.45 10.89
N LEU A 165 -4.74 -11.60 11.50
CA LEU A 165 -3.63 -12.28 10.84
C LEU A 165 -3.94 -13.76 10.59
N ARG A 166 -4.65 -14.42 11.51
CA ARG A 166 -5.07 -15.81 11.32
C ARG A 166 -5.98 -15.95 10.11
N VAL A 167 -7.00 -15.10 9.99
CA VAL A 167 -7.90 -15.08 8.82
C VAL A 167 -7.11 -14.86 7.53
N LEU A 168 -6.17 -13.90 7.54
CA LEU A 168 -5.33 -13.60 6.37
C LEU A 168 -4.57 -14.84 5.86
N VAL A 169 -3.93 -15.60 6.76
CA VAL A 169 -3.09 -16.73 6.37
C VAL A 169 -3.89 -18.01 6.09
N GLU A 170 -5.01 -18.21 6.80
CA GLU A 170 -5.88 -19.38 6.61
C GLU A 170 -6.68 -19.27 5.30
N ASP A 171 -7.22 -18.08 4.98
CA ASP A 171 -8.02 -17.86 3.77
C ASP A 171 -7.14 -17.60 2.52
N GLY A 172 -5.86 -17.27 2.72
CA GLY A 172 -4.93 -16.93 1.65
C GLY A 172 -4.88 -17.94 0.48
N PRO A 173 -4.74 -19.26 0.73
CA PRO A 173 -4.76 -20.27 -0.33
C PRO A 173 -6.06 -20.28 -1.14
N GLU A 174 -7.23 -20.18 -0.48
CA GLU A 174 -8.52 -20.13 -1.15
C GLU A 174 -8.65 -18.84 -1.99
N ALA A 175 -8.20 -17.71 -1.46
CA ALA A 175 -8.18 -16.45 -2.19
C ALA A 175 -7.34 -16.52 -3.47
N MET A 176 -6.20 -17.23 -3.45
CA MET A 176 -5.37 -17.46 -4.64
C MET A 176 -6.09 -18.27 -5.72
N LEU A 177 -6.82 -19.31 -5.32
CA LEU A 177 -7.64 -20.10 -6.25
C LEU A 177 -8.77 -19.25 -6.83
N TRP A 178 -9.47 -18.49 -5.99
CA TRP A 178 -10.53 -17.59 -6.43
C TRP A 178 -10.03 -16.55 -7.46
N LEU A 179 -8.83 -15.98 -7.25
CA LEU A 179 -8.21 -15.08 -8.21
C LEU A 179 -7.92 -15.77 -9.56
N CYS A 180 -7.46 -17.03 -9.54
CA CYS A 180 -7.30 -17.81 -10.76
C CYS A 180 -8.65 -17.99 -11.49
N GLU A 181 -9.72 -18.27 -10.77
CA GLU A 181 -11.08 -18.37 -11.33
C GLU A 181 -11.59 -17.04 -11.90
N GLN A 182 -11.08 -15.91 -11.40
CA GLN A 182 -11.38 -14.58 -11.97
C GLN A 182 -10.58 -14.29 -13.25
N GLY A 183 -9.70 -15.21 -13.66
CA GLY A 183 -8.86 -15.05 -14.85
C GLY A 183 -7.52 -14.35 -14.57
N VAL A 184 -7.10 -14.22 -13.31
CA VAL A 184 -5.75 -13.73 -13.00
C VAL A 184 -4.72 -14.73 -13.48
N LEU A 185 -3.81 -14.26 -14.32
CA LEU A 185 -2.77 -15.07 -14.95
C LEU A 185 -1.54 -15.15 -14.05
N PHE A 186 -1.57 -16.05 -13.09
CA PHE A 186 -0.37 -16.41 -12.32
C PHE A 186 0.57 -17.29 -13.14
N ASP A 187 1.87 -17.12 -12.90
CA ASP A 187 2.88 -18.04 -13.40
C ASP A 187 2.68 -19.45 -12.85
N ARG A 188 2.88 -20.46 -13.70
CA ARG A 188 2.71 -21.87 -13.35
C ARG A 188 3.94 -22.70 -13.66
N GLU A 189 4.12 -23.76 -12.89
CA GLU A 189 5.03 -24.85 -13.19
C GLU A 189 4.46 -25.72 -14.34
N PRO A 190 5.27 -26.58 -14.99
CA PRO A 190 4.81 -27.43 -16.11
C PRO A 190 3.64 -28.37 -15.75
N ASP A 191 3.48 -28.72 -14.48
CA ASP A 191 2.38 -29.55 -13.97
C ASP A 191 1.09 -28.75 -13.67
N GLY A 192 1.11 -27.43 -13.89
CA GLY A 192 -0.02 -26.53 -13.70
C GLY A 192 -0.12 -25.90 -12.31
N ARG A 193 0.74 -26.28 -11.36
CA ARG A 193 0.79 -25.67 -10.03
C ARG A 193 1.25 -24.22 -10.09
N LEU A 194 0.86 -23.42 -9.10
CA LEU A 194 1.33 -22.03 -9.01
C LEU A 194 2.84 -22.02 -8.75
N ARG A 195 3.58 -21.23 -9.53
CA ARG A 195 5.01 -21.06 -9.33
C ARG A 195 5.25 -20.22 -8.07
N VAL A 196 5.91 -20.81 -7.08
CA VAL A 196 6.29 -20.13 -5.83
C VAL A 196 7.72 -19.61 -5.91
N LYS A 197 7.97 -18.44 -5.30
CA LYS A 197 9.32 -17.90 -5.10
C LYS A 197 9.58 -17.77 -3.60
N PRO A 198 10.82 -17.95 -3.13
CA PRO A 198 11.17 -17.61 -1.76
C PRO A 198 10.81 -16.13 -1.51
N GLY A 199 9.80 -15.90 -0.69
CA GLY A 199 9.47 -14.60 -0.13
C GLY A 199 10.31 -14.34 1.11
N GLY A 200 10.57 -13.06 1.40
CA GLY A 200 11.19 -12.65 2.67
C GLY A 200 10.22 -12.72 3.84
#